data_AF-A0A953Z4I1-F1
#
_entry.id   AF-A0A953Z4I1-F1
#
_cell.length_a   1.000
_cell.length_b   1.000
_cell.length_c   1.000
_cell.angle_alpha   90.00
_cell.angle_beta   90.00
_cell.angle_gamma   90.00
#
_symmetry.space_group_name_H-M   'P 1'
#
loop_
_entity.id
_entity.type
_entity.pdbx_description
1 polymer ?
#
loop_
_entity_poly.entity_id
_entity_poly.type
_entity_poly.pdbx_seq_one_letter_code
_entity_poly.pdbx_strand_id
1 'polypeptide(L)'
;MTRPARLLGALTLVLHPLILFVGFEILGHSFDFPEILRESASVRLARFEANASVVVPTYWALTFSGFTQILCALFLARALPRTPLATRSSVVLGTLAGAFQAVGFGRWVIAVPYLAEQAHTTDVALVEGTLNRFAGMLVGEHLANLAWGGWLL
;
A
#
# COMPACT_ATOMS: atom_id res chain seq x y z
N MET A 1 -24.38 6.89 -15.06
CA MET A 1 -23.05 6.46 -15.60
C MET A 1 -23.24 5.73 -16.93
N THR A 2 -22.34 5.94 -17.89
CA THR A 2 -22.31 5.20 -19.16
C THR A 2 -21.99 3.71 -18.91
N ARG A 3 -22.36 2.81 -19.83
CA ARG A 3 -22.02 1.37 -19.77
C ARG A 3 -20.50 1.11 -19.60
N PRO A 4 -19.59 1.75 -20.37
CA PRO A 4 -18.15 1.55 -20.19
C PRO A 4 -17.66 1.99 -18.80
N ALA A 5 -18.17 3.11 -18.27
CA ALA A 5 -17.78 3.56 -16.92
C ALA A 5 -18.23 2.59 -15.81
N ARG A 6 -19.37 1.90 -16.00
CA ARG A 6 -19.84 0.87 -15.05
C ARG A 6 -18.96 -0.38 -15.09
N LEU A 7 -18.57 -0.83 -16.29
CA LEU A 7 -17.67 -1.98 -16.44
C LEU A 7 -16.30 -1.69 -15.84
N LEU A 8 -15.74 -0.52 -16.10
CA LEU A 8 -14.47 -0.11 -15.52
C LEU A 8 -14.55 -0.08 -13.98
N GLY A 9 -15.61 0.51 -13.41
CA GLY A 9 -15.81 0.52 -11.97
C GLY A 9 -15.92 -0.89 -11.37
N ALA A 10 -16.68 -1.79 -12.00
CA ALA A 10 -16.80 -3.18 -11.55
C ALA A 10 -15.46 -3.93 -11.62
N LEU A 11 -14.70 -3.76 -12.71
CA LEU A 11 -13.36 -4.34 -12.86
C LEU A 11 -12.41 -3.83 -11.78
N THR A 12 -12.39 -2.51 -11.52
CA THR A 12 -11.55 -1.94 -10.45
C THR A 12 -11.91 -2.51 -9.08
N LEU A 13 -13.20 -2.64 -8.77
CA LEU A 13 -13.66 -3.17 -7.48
C LEU A 13 -13.30 -4.65 -7.28
N VAL A 14 -13.17 -5.43 -8.36
CA VAL A 14 -12.73 -6.84 -8.29
C VAL A 14 -11.22 -6.94 -8.27
N LEU A 15 -10.51 -6.19 -9.12
CA LEU A 15 -9.06 -6.25 -9.23
C LEU A 15 -8.35 -5.71 -7.98
N HIS A 16 -8.91 -4.68 -7.34
CA HIS A 16 -8.30 -4.08 -6.15
C HIS A 16 -8.01 -5.08 -5.02
N PRO A 17 -9.00 -5.82 -4.48
CA PRO A 17 -8.75 -6.81 -3.43
C PRO A 17 -7.90 -7.99 -3.93
N LEU A 18 -7.97 -8.35 -5.21
CA LEU A 18 -7.12 -9.41 -5.79
C LEU A 18 -5.63 -9.03 -5.76
N ILE A 19 -5.29 -7.79 -6.14
CA ILE A 19 -3.92 -7.29 -6.08
C ILE A 19 -3.38 -7.34 -4.65
N LEU A 20 -4.19 -6.88 -3.68
CA LEU A 20 -3.81 -6.90 -2.26
C LEU A 20 -3.60 -8.32 -1.75
N PHE A 21 -4.59 -9.21 -1.96
CA PHE A 21 -4.53 -10.59 -1.48
C PHE A 21 -3.34 -11.34 -2.06
N VAL A 22 -3.21 -11.35 -3.39
CA VAL A 22 -2.11 -12.04 -4.07
C VAL A 22 -0.76 -11.44 -3.67
N GLY A 23 -0.66 -10.12 -3.58
CA GLY A 23 0.58 -9.45 -3.16
C GLY A 23 0.99 -9.81 -1.74
N PHE A 24 0.04 -9.87 -0.80
CA PHE A 24 0.32 -10.28 0.58
C PHE A 24 0.72 -11.75 0.68
N GLU A 25 0.08 -12.65 -0.08
CA GLU A 25 0.48 -14.06 -0.12
C GLU A 25 1.91 -14.24 -0.66
N ILE A 26 2.24 -13.57 -1.78
CA ILE A 26 3.59 -13.61 -2.34
C ILE A 26 4.61 -13.10 -1.31
N LEU A 27 4.36 -11.95 -0.69
CA LEU A 27 5.27 -11.38 0.31
C LEU A 27 5.34 -12.20 1.61
N GLY A 28 4.25 -12.83 2.03
CA GLY A 28 4.26 -13.73 3.18
C GLY A 28 5.22 -14.89 2.95
N HIS A 29 5.15 -15.53 1.78
CA HIS A 29 6.03 -16.64 1.44
C HIS A 29 7.48 -16.24 1.16
N SER A 30 7.72 -15.16 0.40
CA SER A 30 9.09 -14.79 -0.01
C SER A 30 9.80 -13.91 1.00
N PHE A 31 9.05 -13.07 1.72
CA PHE A 31 9.59 -11.95 2.49
C PHE A 31 9.18 -11.94 3.97
N ASP A 32 8.40 -12.92 4.41
CA ASP A 32 7.93 -13.03 5.80
C ASP A 32 7.08 -11.81 6.25
N PHE A 33 6.33 -11.25 5.31
CA PHE A 33 5.39 -10.17 5.58
C PHE A 33 4.16 -10.69 6.34
N PRO A 34 3.65 -9.98 7.38
CA PRO A 34 4.08 -8.66 7.86
C PRO A 34 5.14 -8.67 8.97
N GLU A 35 5.55 -9.84 9.49
CA GLU A 35 6.44 -9.95 10.65
C GLU A 35 7.81 -9.31 10.41
N ILE A 36 8.35 -9.44 9.21
CA ILE A 36 9.62 -8.81 8.79
C ILE A 36 9.65 -7.30 9.05
N LEU A 37 8.50 -6.63 9.08
CA LEU A 37 8.41 -5.19 9.36
C LEU A 37 8.81 -4.82 10.80
N ARG A 38 8.84 -5.79 11.72
CA ARG A 38 9.06 -5.60 13.16
C ARG A 38 10.48 -5.98 13.58
N GLU A 39 11.21 -6.62 12.67
CA GLU A 39 12.59 -7.05 12.85
C GLU A 39 13.58 -5.87 12.93
N SER A 40 14.87 -6.18 13.09
CA SER A 40 15.92 -5.17 12.96
C SER A 40 16.11 -4.74 11.49
N ALA A 41 16.70 -3.56 11.27
CA ALA A 41 17.01 -3.08 9.92
C ALA A 41 17.95 -4.03 9.17
N SER A 42 18.94 -4.61 9.87
CA SER A 42 19.87 -5.56 9.27
C SER A 42 19.17 -6.82 8.77
N VAL A 43 18.24 -7.37 9.56
CA VAL A 43 17.44 -8.54 9.17
C VAL A 43 16.54 -8.20 7.97
N ARG A 44 15.86 -7.05 8.00
CA ARG A 44 15.03 -6.59 6.86
C ARG A 44 15.81 -6.45 5.56
N LEU A 45 16.94 -5.74 5.60
CA LEU A 45 17.75 -5.47 4.42
C LEU A 45 18.37 -6.75 3.85
N ALA A 46 18.89 -7.64 4.71
CA ALA A 46 19.41 -8.93 4.26
C ALA A 46 18.34 -9.80 3.60
N ARG A 47 17.12 -9.85 4.18
CA ARG A 47 16.00 -10.59 3.59
C ARG A 47 15.55 -9.96 2.26
N PHE A 48 15.59 -8.63 2.18
CA PHE A 48 15.23 -7.89 0.98
C PHE A 48 16.21 -8.20 -0.14
N GLU A 49 17.52 -8.09 0.10
CA GLU A 49 18.56 -8.40 -0.89
C GLU A 49 18.43 -9.84 -1.42
N ALA A 50 18.18 -10.80 -0.53
CA ALA A 50 18.01 -12.20 -0.90
C ALA A 50 16.78 -12.46 -1.80
N ASN A 51 15.77 -11.58 -1.80
CA ASN A 51 14.49 -11.81 -2.48
C ASN A 51 14.06 -10.63 -3.38
N ALA A 52 14.96 -9.69 -3.68
CA ALA A 52 14.62 -8.41 -4.32
C ALA A 52 13.89 -8.60 -5.66
N SER A 53 14.24 -9.65 -6.43
CA SER A 53 13.63 -9.99 -7.72
C SER A 53 12.13 -10.30 -7.63
N VAL A 54 11.64 -10.73 -6.47
CA VAL A 54 10.22 -11.00 -6.19
C VAL A 54 9.60 -9.86 -5.39
N VAL A 55 10.34 -9.34 -4.41
CA VAL A 55 9.85 -8.32 -3.47
C VAL A 55 9.55 -7.00 -4.15
N VAL A 56 10.46 -6.49 -4.99
CA VAL A 56 10.30 -5.19 -5.68
C VAL A 56 9.08 -5.16 -6.60
N PRO A 57 8.89 -6.10 -7.57
CA PRO A 57 7.70 -6.07 -8.42
C PRO A 57 6.40 -6.26 -7.64
N THR A 58 6.42 -7.06 -6.56
CA THR A 58 5.24 -7.25 -5.72
C THR A 58 4.87 -5.96 -4.98
N TYR A 59 5.85 -5.26 -4.41
CA TYR A 59 5.59 -3.96 -3.79
C TYR A 59 5.21 -2.88 -4.82
N TRP A 60 5.64 -2.96 -6.08
CA TRP A 60 5.11 -2.08 -7.12
C TRP A 60 3.62 -2.31 -7.34
N ALA A 61 3.19 -3.58 -7.46
CA ALA A 61 1.78 -3.92 -7.59
C ALA A 61 0.95 -3.40 -6.41
N LEU A 62 1.46 -3.55 -5.19
CA LEU A 62 0.83 -3.02 -3.97
C LEU A 62 0.87 -1.48 -3.92
N THR A 63 1.93 -0.81 -4.36
CA THR A 63 1.91 0.65 -4.48
C THR A 63 0.83 1.12 -5.45
N PHE A 64 0.66 0.42 -6.57
CA PHE A 64 -0.40 0.72 -7.53
C PHE A 64 -1.81 0.41 -7.01
N SER A 65 -1.95 -0.49 -6.03
CA SER A 65 -3.24 -0.75 -5.39
C SER A 65 -3.80 0.50 -4.71
N GLY A 66 -2.94 1.42 -4.24
CA GLY A 66 -3.37 2.71 -3.71
C GLY A 66 -4.16 3.55 -4.71
N PHE A 67 -3.75 3.57 -5.99
CA PHE A 67 -4.52 4.25 -7.04
C PHE A 67 -5.84 3.53 -7.35
N THR A 68 -5.83 2.19 -7.35
CA THR A 68 -7.08 1.43 -7.53
C THR A 68 -8.07 1.66 -6.39
N GLN A 69 -7.59 1.86 -5.14
CA GLN A 69 -8.43 2.25 -4.00
C GLN A 69 -9.07 3.64 -4.19
N ILE A 70 -8.31 4.62 -4.68
CA ILE A 70 -8.85 5.96 -5.02
C ILE A 70 -9.96 5.81 -6.08
N LEU A 71 -9.73 4.99 -7.11
CA LEU A 71 -10.74 4.73 -8.14
C LEU A 71 -11.97 4.01 -7.58
N CYS A 72 -11.82 3.03 -6.69
CA CYS A 72 -12.93 2.38 -5.98
C CYS A 72 -13.80 3.41 -5.26
N ALA A 73 -13.18 4.34 -4.52
CA ALA A 73 -13.90 5.40 -3.81
C ALA A 73 -14.69 6.29 -4.77
N LEU A 74 -14.08 6.71 -5.88
CA LEU A 74 -14.74 7.54 -6.88
C LEU A 74 -15.89 6.82 -7.59
N PHE A 75 -15.71 5.56 -7.99
CA PHE A 75 -16.76 4.79 -8.67
C PHE A 75 -17.93 4.51 -7.74
N LEU A 76 -17.68 4.10 -6.50
CA LEU A 76 -18.73 3.83 -5.52
C LEU A 76 -19.50 5.10 -5.13
N ALA A 77 -18.81 6.24 -4.99
CA ALA A 77 -19.45 7.53 -4.72
C ALA A 77 -20.41 7.96 -5.83
N ARG A 78 -20.15 7.58 -7.08
CA ARG A 78 -21.03 7.87 -8.23
C ARG A 78 -22.13 6.83 -8.46
N ALA A 79 -21.90 5.59 -8.03
CA ALA A 79 -22.81 4.48 -8.27
C ALA A 79 -23.91 4.36 -7.21
N LEU A 80 -23.61 4.73 -5.97
CA LEU A 80 -24.50 4.51 -4.83
C LEU A 80 -25.28 5.78 -4.46
N PRO A 81 -26.61 5.70 -4.29
CA PRO A 81 -27.41 6.82 -3.82
C PRO A 81 -27.10 7.08 -2.34
N ARG A 82 -26.51 8.23 -2.02
CA ARG A 82 -26.12 8.64 -0.66
C ARG A 82 -26.35 10.13 -0.43
N THR A 83 -26.33 10.54 0.84
CA THR A 83 -26.35 11.97 1.19
C THR A 83 -25.08 12.67 0.68
N PRO A 84 -25.13 13.99 0.42
CA PRO A 84 -23.95 14.72 -0.04
C PRO A 84 -22.75 14.63 0.91
N LEU A 85 -23.01 14.56 2.21
CA LEU A 85 -21.97 14.38 3.22
C LEU A 85 -21.31 13.01 3.10
N ALA A 86 -22.10 11.93 3.07
CA ALA A 86 -21.59 10.56 2.96
C ALA A 86 -20.80 10.35 1.66
N THR A 87 -21.27 10.90 0.53
CA THR A 87 -20.55 10.84 -0.75
C THR A 87 -19.20 11.55 -0.66
N ARG A 88 -19.13 12.75 -0.07
CA ARG A 88 -17.86 13.48 0.11
C ARG A 88 -16.91 12.76 1.05
N SER A 89 -17.40 12.29 2.20
CA SER A 89 -16.60 11.54 3.16
C SER A 89 -16.03 10.27 2.54
N SER A 90 -16.83 9.54 1.76
CA SER A 90 -16.37 8.33 1.05
C SER A 90 -15.24 8.64 0.06
N VAL A 91 -15.37 9.71 -0.74
CA VAL A 91 -14.28 10.11 -1.66
C VAL A 91 -13.02 10.50 -0.89
N VAL A 92 -13.15 11.31 0.16
CA VAL A 92 -11.99 11.78 0.95
C VAL A 92 -11.29 10.62 1.65
N LEU A 93 -12.02 9.82 2.43
CA LEU A 93 -11.44 8.73 3.22
C LEU A 93 -10.88 7.61 2.33
N GLY A 94 -11.59 7.26 1.25
CA GLY A 94 -11.08 6.28 0.29
C GLY A 94 -9.83 6.78 -0.45
N THR A 95 -9.76 8.08 -0.75
CA THR A 95 -8.56 8.67 -1.36
C THR A 95 -7.38 8.68 -0.40
N LEU A 96 -7.60 9.08 0.86
CA LEU A 96 -6.57 9.06 1.89
C LEU A 96 -6.06 7.63 2.16
N ALA A 97 -6.96 6.65 2.23
CA ALA A 97 -6.59 5.24 2.37
C ALA A 97 -5.63 4.80 1.26
N GLY A 98 -5.99 5.07 0.01
CA GLY A 98 -5.16 4.73 -1.15
C GLY A 98 -3.82 5.46 -1.16
N ALA A 99 -3.81 6.77 -0.86
CA ALA A 99 -2.58 7.58 -0.84
C ALA A 99 -1.61 7.13 0.27
N PHE A 100 -2.11 6.93 1.49
CA PHE A 100 -1.28 6.48 2.61
C PHE A 100 -0.74 5.07 2.39
N GLN A 101 -1.56 4.16 1.84
CA GLN A 101 -1.12 2.82 1.47
C GLN A 101 -0.02 2.86 0.40
N ALA A 102 -0.16 3.69 -0.64
CA ALA A 102 0.85 3.86 -1.67
C ALA A 102 2.18 4.37 -1.12
N VAL A 103 2.16 5.31 -0.15
CA VAL A 103 3.37 5.77 0.55
C VAL A 103 4.01 4.64 1.34
N GLY A 104 3.20 3.88 2.10
CA GLY A 104 3.66 2.75 2.90
C GLY A 104 4.37 1.66 2.10
N PHE A 105 3.80 1.29 0.95
CA PHE A 105 4.39 0.30 0.05
C PHE A 105 5.50 0.88 -0.82
N GLY A 106 5.37 2.13 -1.28
CA GLY A 106 6.29 2.78 -2.22
C GLY A 106 7.72 2.90 -1.69
N ARG A 107 7.91 2.93 -0.37
CA ARG A 107 9.25 2.90 0.22
C ARG A 107 10.05 1.65 -0.18
N TRP A 108 9.39 0.51 -0.38
CA TRP A 108 10.03 -0.76 -0.73
C TRP A 108 10.53 -0.83 -2.17
N VAL A 109 10.05 0.05 -3.05
CA VAL A 109 10.46 0.08 -4.46
C VAL A 109 11.42 1.21 -4.80
N ILE A 110 11.51 2.24 -3.95
CA ILE A 110 12.43 3.38 -4.16
C ILE A 110 13.49 3.44 -3.05
N ALA A 111 13.08 3.62 -1.80
CA ALA A 111 14.01 3.95 -0.71
C ALA A 111 14.79 2.74 -0.20
N VAL A 112 14.13 1.59 -0.03
CA VAL A 112 14.77 0.36 0.47
C VAL A 112 15.85 -0.18 -0.48
N PRO A 113 15.64 -0.25 -1.82
CA PRO A 113 16.70 -0.66 -2.75
C PRO A 113 17.97 0.21 -2.61
N TYR A 114 17.80 1.53 -2.55
CA TYR A 114 18.92 2.45 -2.33
C TYR A 114 19.63 2.19 -1.00
N LEU A 115 18.88 2.00 0.09
CA LEU A 115 19.46 1.73 1.41
C LEU A 115 20.16 0.38 1.50
N ALA A 116 19.69 -0.64 0.78
CA ALA A 116 20.35 -1.93 0.69
C ALA A 116 21.74 -1.79 0.03
N GLU A 117 21.84 -1.07 -1.09
CA GLU A 117 23.14 -0.78 -1.73
C GLU A 117 24.14 -0.06 -0.79
N GLN A 118 23.61 0.75 0.13
CA GLN A 118 24.41 1.51 1.09
C GLN A 118 24.65 0.77 2.42
N ALA A 119 24.28 -0.51 2.57
CA ALA A 119 24.27 -1.21 3.87
C ALA A 119 25.62 -1.24 4.62
N HIS A 120 26.73 -0.96 3.95
CA HIS A 120 28.07 -0.84 4.52
C HIS A 120 28.36 0.53 5.18
N THR A 121 27.49 1.52 4.99
CA THR A 121 27.65 2.87 5.55
C THR A 121 27.09 2.95 6.98
N THR A 122 27.79 3.68 7.83
CA THR A 122 27.30 4.03 9.18
C THR A 122 26.00 4.83 9.01
N ASP A 123 24.95 4.48 9.76
CA ASP A 123 23.61 5.12 9.81
C ASP A 123 22.48 4.52 8.95
N VAL A 124 22.73 3.58 8.03
CA VAL A 124 21.63 2.97 7.23
C VAL A 124 20.55 2.35 8.09
N ALA A 125 20.92 1.69 9.19
CA ALA A 125 19.96 1.10 10.11
C ALA A 125 19.04 2.15 10.77
N LEU A 126 19.56 3.35 11.06
CA LEU A 126 18.79 4.45 11.63
C LEU A 126 17.84 5.03 10.58
N VAL A 127 18.32 5.27 9.36
CA VAL A 127 17.53 5.83 8.26
C VAL A 127 16.41 4.86 7.85
N GLU A 128 16.75 3.59 7.59
CA GLU A 128 15.78 2.54 7.26
C GLU A 128 14.76 2.39 8.40
N GLY A 129 15.23 2.30 9.64
CA GLY A 129 14.36 2.16 10.81
C GLY A 129 13.43 3.36 11.01
N THR A 130 13.86 4.57 10.65
CA THR A 130 13.03 5.79 10.69
C THR A 130 11.97 5.76 9.59
N LEU A 131 12.36 5.42 8.36
CA LEU A 131 11.41 5.28 7.25
C LEU A 131 10.39 4.17 7.50
N ASN A 132 10.80 3.03 8.05
CA ASN A 132 9.92 1.93 8.38
C ASN A 132 8.88 2.33 9.45
N ARG A 133 9.28 3.11 10.47
CA ARG A 133 8.37 3.63 11.50
C ARG A 133 7.43 4.70 10.98
N PHE A 134 7.97 5.68 10.26
CA PHE A 134 7.18 6.82 9.80
C PHE A 134 6.34 6.49 8.57
N ALA A 135 6.98 6.16 7.44
CA ALA A 135 6.26 5.89 6.19
C ALA A 135 5.56 4.52 6.23
N GLY A 136 6.20 3.51 6.83
CA GLY A 136 5.63 2.16 6.94
C GLY A 136 4.49 2.09 7.97
N MET A 137 4.82 2.18 9.26
CA MET A 137 3.85 1.94 10.34
C MET A 137 2.87 3.10 10.53
N LEU A 138 3.36 4.34 10.74
CA LEU A 138 2.45 5.47 10.98
C LEU A 138 1.58 5.76 9.75
N VAL A 139 2.19 6.01 8.59
CA VAL A 139 1.44 6.40 7.39
C VAL A 139 0.77 5.19 6.74
N GLY A 140 1.57 4.20 6.32
CA GLY A 140 1.12 3.07 5.52
C GLY A 140 0.21 2.06 6.23
N GLU A 141 0.35 1.92 7.55
CA GLU A 141 -0.43 0.95 8.32
C GLU A 141 -1.51 1.65 9.14
N HIS A 142 -1.15 2.56 10.05
CA HIS A 142 -2.14 3.17 10.95
C HIS A 142 -3.05 4.18 10.23
N LEU A 143 -2.51 5.22 9.59
CA LEU A 143 -3.33 6.23 8.91
C LEU A 143 -4.10 5.64 7.74
N ALA A 144 -3.49 4.74 6.96
CA ALA A 144 -4.17 4.02 5.89
C ALA A 144 -5.35 3.19 6.41
N ASN A 145 -5.16 2.40 7.47
CA ASN A 145 -6.23 1.57 8.03
C ASN A 145 -7.34 2.40 8.70
N LEU A 146 -7.01 3.53 9.35
CA LEU A 146 -8.01 4.44 9.88
C LEU A 146 -8.87 5.06 8.76
N ALA A 147 -8.23 5.52 7.69
CA ALA A 147 -8.94 6.07 6.54
C ALA A 147 -9.78 4.99 5.83
N TRP A 148 -9.24 3.78 5.69
CA TRP A 148 -9.94 2.66 5.08
C TRP A 148 -11.14 2.20 5.93
N GLY A 149 -10.97 2.07 7.24
CA GLY A 149 -12.05 1.73 8.16
C GLY A 149 -13.17 2.78 8.13
N GLY A 150 -12.82 4.06 8.14
CA GLY A 150 -13.80 5.14 7.99
C GLY A 150 -14.49 5.16 6.62
N TRP A 151 -13.81 4.71 5.56
CA TRP A 151 -14.38 4.61 4.21
C TRP A 151 -15.43 3.50 4.07
N LEU A 152 -15.35 2.45 4.89
CA LEU A 152 -16.29 1.33 4.88
C LEU A 152 -17.62 1.63 5.60
N LEU A 153 -17.70 2.72 6.35
CA LEU A 153 -18.90 3.19 7.06
C LEU A 153 -19.80 4.03 6.12
#